data_AF-A0A1G9TH03-F1
#
_entry.id   AF-A0A1G9TH03-F1
#
_cell.length_a   1.000
_cell.length_b   1.000
_cell.length_c   1.000
_cell.angle_alpha   90.00
_cell.angle_beta   90.00
_cell.angle_gamma   90.00
#
_symmetry.space_group_name_H-M   'P 1'
#
loop_
_entity.id
_entity.type
_entity.pdbx_description
1 polymer ?
#
loop_
_entity_poly.entity_id
_entity_poly.type
_entity_poly.pdbx_seq_one_letter_code
_entity_poly.pdbx_strand_id
1 'polypeptide(L)'
;MADELEEVRRLVEAIEAFEAIEDDEACAVAVSQALAKWPDQHSKLRDLRQRRVQSLKAQGKTWAEIGALLGGISAARAQQIGAGLSGASRKKLKAEE
;
A
#
# COMPACT_ATOMS: atom_id res chain seq x y z
N MET A 1 -13.08 -2.76 -18.57
CA MET A 1 -12.32 -3.18 -17.38
C MET A 1 -11.07 -2.33 -17.38
N ALA A 2 -10.83 -1.56 -16.32
CA ALA A 2 -9.58 -0.81 -16.24
C ALA A 2 -8.46 -1.86 -16.27
N ASP A 3 -7.58 -1.78 -17.27
CA ASP A 3 -6.41 -2.64 -17.36
C ASP A 3 -5.67 -2.51 -16.03
N GLU A 4 -5.71 -3.57 -15.22
CA GLU A 4 -5.00 -3.59 -13.96
C GLU A 4 -3.52 -3.36 -14.27
N LEU A 5 -2.88 -2.45 -13.54
CA LEU A 5 -1.46 -2.17 -13.77
C LEU A 5 -0.66 -3.47 -13.65
N GLU A 6 0.20 -3.72 -14.63
CA GLU A 6 0.95 -4.98 -14.73
C GLU A 6 1.69 -5.34 -13.42
N GLU A 7 2.23 -4.34 -12.71
CA GLU A 7 2.92 -4.57 -11.43
C GLU A 7 1.99 -4.97 -10.27
N VAL A 8 0.72 -4.55 -10.31
CA VAL A 8 -0.29 -5.01 -9.35
C VAL A 8 -0.64 -6.47 -9.67
N ARG A 9 -0.88 -6.78 -10.95
CA ARG A 9 -1.14 -8.14 -11.40
C ARG A 9 -0.01 -9.10 -11.00
N ARG A 10 1.25 -8.74 -11.28
CA ARG A 10 2.42 -9.56 -10.90
C ARG A 10 2.53 -9.78 -9.39
N LEU A 11 2.20 -8.78 -8.57
CA LEU A 11 2.21 -8.95 -7.11
C LEU A 11 1.11 -9.93 -6.65
N VAL A 12 -0.08 -9.83 -7.21
CA VAL A 12 -1.20 -10.74 -6.91
C VAL A 12 -0.88 -12.16 -7.38
N GLU A 13 -0.43 -12.33 -8.62
CA GLU A 13 0.02 -13.62 -9.17
C GLU A 13 1.14 -14.25 -8.33
N ALA A 14 2.08 -13.45 -7.83
CA ALA A 14 3.15 -13.95 -6.94
C ALA A 14 2.63 -14.41 -5.57
N ILE A 15 1.54 -13.82 -5.07
CA ILE A 15 0.88 -14.27 -3.84
C ILE A 15 0.11 -15.58 -4.11
N GLU A 16 -0.65 -15.64 -5.20
CA GLU A 16 -1.40 -16.83 -5.61
C GLU A 16 -0.47 -18.02 -5.92
N ALA A 17 0.74 -17.76 -6.43
CA ALA A 17 1.73 -18.79 -6.72
C ALA A 17 2.18 -19.59 -5.48
N PHE A 18 2.01 -19.08 -4.26
CA PHE A 18 2.27 -19.87 -3.05
C PHE A 18 1.27 -21.00 -2.87
N GLU A 19 0.01 -20.81 -3.27
CA GLU A 19 -1.04 -21.85 -3.18
C GLU A 19 -0.78 -23.02 -4.14
N ALA A 20 0.00 -22.78 -5.20
CA ALA A 20 0.40 -23.82 -6.16
C ALA A 20 1.56 -24.71 -5.66
N ILE A 21 2.14 -24.42 -4.50
CA ILE A 21 3.18 -25.26 -3.88
C ILE A 21 2.50 -26.43 -3.18
N GLU A 22 2.56 -27.62 -3.78
CA GLU A 22 1.90 -28.84 -3.26
C GLU A 22 2.51 -29.39 -1.97
N ASP A 23 3.81 -29.14 -1.73
CA ASP A 23 4.48 -29.59 -0.51
C ASP A 23 4.25 -28.60 0.64
N ASP A 24 3.57 -29.07 1.70
CA ASP A 24 3.19 -28.25 2.85
C ASP A 24 4.39 -27.60 3.54
N GLU A 25 5.51 -28.33 3.68
CA GLU A 25 6.71 -27.82 4.32
C GLU A 25 7.36 -26.71 3.47
N ALA A 26 7.56 -26.94 2.18
CA ALA A 26 8.08 -25.95 1.25
C ALA A 26 7.18 -24.71 1.17
N CYS A 27 5.86 -24.89 1.13
CA CYS A 27 4.90 -23.78 1.12
C CYS A 27 5.01 -22.94 2.39
N ALA A 28 4.99 -23.58 3.56
CA ALA A 28 5.11 -22.90 4.86
C ALA A 28 6.43 -22.13 4.99
N VAL A 29 7.54 -22.71 4.53
CA VAL A 29 8.86 -22.05 4.51
C VAL A 29 8.86 -20.85 3.57
N ALA A 30 8.35 -20.99 2.35
CA ALA A 30 8.33 -19.93 1.35
C ALA A 30 7.46 -18.74 1.80
N VAL A 31 6.24 -19.02 2.31
CA VAL A 31 5.34 -18.01 2.85
C VAL A 31 5.96 -17.32 4.06
N SER A 32 6.61 -18.06 4.97
CA SER A 32 7.28 -17.47 6.13
C SER A 32 8.37 -16.48 5.73
N GLN A 33 9.17 -16.80 4.69
CA GLN A 33 10.18 -15.88 4.16
C GLN A 33 9.55 -14.62 3.54
N ALA A 34 8.44 -14.78 2.82
CA ALA A 34 7.70 -13.65 2.25
C ALA A 34 7.14 -12.74 3.35
N LEU A 35 6.50 -13.33 4.36
CA LEU A 35 5.95 -12.62 5.51
C LEU A 35 7.01 -11.90 6.34
N ALA A 36 8.21 -12.48 6.49
CA ALA A 36 9.32 -11.83 7.19
C ALA A 36 9.77 -10.54 6.49
N LYS A 37 9.74 -10.51 5.15
CA LYS A 37 10.11 -9.34 4.33
C LYS A 37 8.95 -8.36 4.13
N TRP A 38 7.71 -8.79 4.36
CA TRP A 38 6.52 -8.01 4.08
C TRP A 38 6.45 -6.65 4.80
N PRO A 39 6.82 -6.52 6.10
CA PRO A 39 6.81 -5.23 6.77
C PRO A 39 7.61 -4.15 6.03
N ASP A 40 8.81 -4.48 5.55
CA ASP A 40 9.68 -3.56 4.83
C ASP A 40 9.12 -3.21 3.45
N GLN A 41 8.63 -4.20 2.70
CA GLN A 41 8.07 -3.97 1.36
C GLN A 41 6.75 -3.20 1.43
N HIS A 42 5.90 -3.53 2.39
CA HIS A 42 4.68 -2.79 2.67
C HIS A 42 4.99 -1.34 3.07
N SER A 43 6.00 -1.09 3.91
CA SER A 43 6.43 0.27 4.22
C SER A 43 6.89 1.02 2.98
N LYS A 44 7.74 0.41 2.13
CA LYS A 44 8.20 1.02 0.88
C LYS A 44 7.06 1.41 -0.06
N LEU A 45 6.04 0.55 -0.19
CA LEU A 45 4.84 0.86 -0.99
C LEU A 45 4.07 2.06 -0.43
N ARG A 46 3.95 2.16 0.90
CA ARG A 46 3.30 3.30 1.55
C ARG A 46 4.06 4.60 1.33
N ASP A 47 5.38 4.57 1.46
CA ASP A 47 6.24 5.74 1.26
C ASP A 47 6.23 6.18 -0.20
N LEU A 48 6.23 5.22 -1.13
CA LEU A 48 6.04 5.50 -2.54
C LEU A 48 4.69 6.20 -2.79
N ARG A 49 3.59 5.66 -2.25
CA ARG A 49 2.27 6.28 -2.38
C ARG A 49 2.23 7.69 -1.80
N GLN A 50 2.80 7.90 -0.61
CA GLN A 50 2.90 9.23 0.01
C GLN A 50 3.63 10.21 -0.90
N ARG A 51 4.83 9.84 -1.40
CA ARG A 51 5.61 10.69 -2.30
C ARG A 51 4.85 11.05 -3.57
N ARG A 52 4.14 10.09 -4.17
CA ARG A 52 3.32 10.34 -5.37
C ARG A 52 2.14 11.28 -5.07
N VAL A 53 1.46 11.10 -3.95
CA VAL A 53 0.38 12.01 -3.50
C VAL A 53 0.89 13.43 -3.27
N GLN A 54 2.05 13.59 -2.63
CA GLN A 54 2.66 14.92 -2.45
C GLN A 54 3.07 15.53 -3.80
N SER A 55 3.59 14.75 -4.73
CA SER A 55 3.91 15.23 -6.08
C SER A 55 2.67 15.71 -6.83
N LEU A 56 1.56 14.96 -6.77
CA LEU A 56 0.27 15.39 -7.33
C LEU A 56 -0.21 16.70 -6.70
N LYS A 57 -0.01 16.85 -5.37
CA LYS A 57 -0.36 18.08 -4.68
C LYS A 57 0.50 19.26 -5.14
N ALA A 58 1.80 19.05 -5.32
CA ALA A 58 2.74 20.05 -5.83
C ALA A 58 2.44 20.46 -7.29
N GLN A 59 1.84 19.57 -8.09
CA GLN A 59 1.34 19.85 -9.44
C GLN A 59 0.02 20.65 -9.45
N GLY A 60 -0.49 21.08 -8.28
CA GLY A 60 -1.68 21.94 -8.18
C GLY A 60 -3.00 21.20 -7.95
N LYS A 61 -3.02 19.86 -7.90
CA LYS A 61 -4.28 19.12 -7.63
C LYS A 61 -4.80 19.40 -6.21
N THR A 62 -6.11 19.43 -6.07
CA THR A 62 -6.80 19.47 -4.77
C THR A 62 -6.82 18.08 -4.13
N TRP A 63 -7.02 18.04 -2.81
CA TRP A 63 -7.12 16.77 -2.10
C TRP A 63 -8.34 15.94 -2.54
N ALA A 64 -9.41 16.60 -2.98
CA ALA A 64 -10.60 15.93 -3.52
C ALA A 64 -10.29 15.25 -4.86
N GLU A 65 -9.61 15.93 -5.78
CA GLU A 65 -9.19 15.33 -7.06
C GLU A 65 -8.22 14.17 -6.86
N ILE A 66 -7.26 14.31 -5.95
CA ILE A 66 -6.34 13.21 -5.60
C ILE A 66 -7.12 12.03 -5.02
N GLY A 67 -8.10 12.30 -4.15
CA GLY A 67 -8.95 11.25 -3.58
C GLY A 67 -9.75 10.49 -4.64
N ALA A 68 -10.32 11.22 -5.61
CA ALA A 68 -11.00 10.63 -6.76
C ALA A 68 -10.07 9.73 -7.59
N LEU A 69 -8.84 10.20 -7.87
CA LEU A 69 -7.83 9.44 -8.63
C LEU A 69 -7.39 8.14 -7.94
N LEU A 70 -7.36 8.11 -6.60
CA LEU A 70 -6.92 6.96 -5.81
C LEU A 70 -8.01 5.91 -5.57
N GLY A 71 -9.04 5.86 -6.42
CA GLY A 71 -10.17 4.95 -6.27
C GLY A 71 -11.31 5.51 -5.42
N GLY A 72 -11.52 6.83 -5.42
CA GLY A 72 -12.69 7.44 -4.78
C GLY A 72 -12.60 7.61 -3.27
N ILE A 73 -11.39 7.75 -2.70
CA ILE A 73 -11.24 8.04 -1.27
C ILE A 73 -11.57 9.51 -0.94
N SER A 74 -11.93 9.79 0.30
CA SER A 74 -12.21 11.16 0.73
C SER A 74 -10.98 12.08 0.69
N ALA A 75 -11.21 13.39 0.52
CA ALA A 75 -10.15 14.39 0.55
C ALA A 75 -9.32 14.35 1.86
N ALA A 76 -9.99 14.16 3.00
CA ALA A 76 -9.32 13.99 4.29
C ALA A 76 -8.40 12.76 4.30
N ARG A 77 -8.82 11.64 3.67
CA ARG A 77 -7.98 10.45 3.56
C ARG A 77 -6.78 10.68 2.66
N ALA A 78 -6.95 11.38 1.52
CA ALA A 78 -5.86 11.76 0.64
C ALA A 78 -4.84 12.66 1.35
N GLN A 79 -5.30 13.65 2.13
CA GLN A 79 -4.45 14.52 2.95
C GLN A 79 -3.65 13.70 3.99
N GLN A 80 -4.29 12.76 4.69
CA GLN A 80 -3.60 11.88 5.64
C GLN A 80 -2.51 11.04 4.97
N ILE A 81 -2.77 10.52 3.76
CA ILE A 81 -1.77 9.79 2.97
C ILE A 81 -0.59 10.71 2.63
N GLY A 82 -0.86 11.94 2.18
CA GLY A 82 0.17 12.93 1.91
C GLY A 82 1.01 13.28 3.15
N ALA A 83 0.41 13.32 4.33
CA ALA A 83 1.09 13.55 5.61
C ALA A 83 1.82 12.30 6.16
N GLY A 84 1.79 11.16 5.46
CA GLY A 84 2.39 9.91 5.94
C GLY A 84 1.65 9.26 7.12
N LEU A 85 0.45 9.74 7.45
CA LEU A 85 -0.29 9.27 8.61
C LEU A 85 -0.92 7.89 8.35
N SER A 86 -0.44 6.91 9.13
CA SER A 86 -1.02 5.56 9.20
C SER A 86 -2.03 5.43 10.36
N GLY A 87 -2.88 4.40 10.33
CA GLY A 87 -3.74 4.08 11.47
C GLY A 87 -2.94 3.78 12.74
N ALA A 88 -1.78 3.11 12.59
CA ALA A 88 -0.86 2.84 13.70
C ALA A 88 -0.19 4.11 14.22
N SER A 89 0.26 5.00 13.33
CA SER A 89 0.85 6.30 13.68
C SER A 89 -0.17 7.19 14.37
N ARG A 90 -1.44 7.20 13.92
CA ARG A 90 -2.54 7.93 14.57
C ARG A 90 -2.87 7.39 15.96
N LYS A 91 -2.81 6.07 16.16
CA LYS A 91 -3.04 5.47 17.48
C LYS A 91 -1.94 5.84 18.47
N LYS A 92 -0.69 5.96 18.00
CA LYS A 92 0.43 6.46 18.82
C LYS A 92 0.27 7.94 19.16
N LEU A 93 0.03 8.80 18.17
CA LEU A 93 -0.17 10.25 18.39
C LEU A 93 -1.29 10.53 19.40
N LYS A 94 -2.43 9.84 19.28
CA LYS A 94 -3.54 9.97 20.24
C LYS A 94 -3.28 9.42 21.64
N ALA A 95 -2.28 8.55 21.80
CA ALA A 95 -1.90 8.01 23.11
C ALA A 95 -0.85 8.88 23.81
N GLU A 96 -0.25 9.82 23.08
CA GLU A 96 0.75 10.79 23.54
C GLU A 96 0.14 12.19 23.80
N GLU A 97 -1.14 12.39 23.44
CA GLU A 97 -1.99 13.55 23.76
C GLU A 97 -2.82 13.31 25.03
#